data_AF-A0A7S1A861-F1
#
_entry.id   AF-A0A7S1A861-F1
#
_cell.length_a   1.000
_cell.length_b   1.000
_cell.length_c   1.000
_cell.angle_alpha   90.00
_cell.angle_beta   90.00
_cell.angle_gamma   90.00
#
_symmetry.space_group_name_H-M   'P 1'
#
loop_
_entity.id
_entity.type
_entity.pdbx_description
1 polymer ?
#
loop_
_entity_poly.entity_id
_entity_poly.type
_entity_poly.pdbx_seq_one_letter_code
_entity_poly.pdbx_strand_id
1 'polypeptide(L)'
;MAGVIASSNNPAEIESPEMQQQLSVYAAAVGAQQAQYLQQYQFWQQFSVHETQRLVKGNLPSDHPSRFKENFRPMRLCKHLLTLGMCRQGGECTFAHTYDELHPASPDLPKIEEPNNTNVLAEQTEIPENNVPDVRLKKKREMCGRFSRGECSL
;
A
#
# COMPACT_ATOMS: atom_id res chain seq x y z
N MET A 1 -9.38 -48.05 -64.05
CA MET A 1 -8.98 -48.22 -62.64
C MET A 1 -7.72 -47.40 -62.42
N ALA A 2 -7.87 -46.18 -61.91
CA ALA A 2 -6.75 -45.28 -61.64
C ALA A 2 -6.13 -45.66 -60.30
N GLY A 3 -4.85 -46.02 -60.31
CA GLY A 3 -4.06 -46.23 -59.10
C GLY A 3 -3.74 -44.89 -58.45
N VAL A 4 -4.20 -44.70 -57.22
CA VAL A 4 -3.85 -43.55 -56.38
C VAL A 4 -2.62 -43.93 -55.58
N ILE A 5 -1.46 -43.41 -55.98
CA ILE A 5 -0.25 -43.44 -55.15
C ILE A 5 -0.36 -42.30 -54.12
N ALA A 6 -0.57 -42.67 -52.86
CA ALA A 6 -0.54 -41.75 -51.74
C ALA A 6 0.92 -41.32 -51.48
N SER A 7 1.27 -40.11 -51.91
CA SER A 7 2.48 -39.43 -51.43
C SER A 7 2.27 -39.00 -49.99
N SER A 8 2.66 -39.85 -49.05
CA SER A 8 2.80 -39.51 -47.64
C SER A 8 4.05 -38.65 -47.44
N ASN A 9 3.94 -37.34 -47.67
CA ASN A 9 4.94 -36.40 -47.21
C ASN A 9 4.61 -36.03 -45.77
N ASN A 10 5.26 -36.72 -44.83
CA ASN A 10 5.26 -36.38 -43.41
C ASN A 10 6.49 -35.49 -43.16
N PRO A 11 6.36 -34.19 -42.86
CA PRO A 11 7.49 -33.37 -42.48
C PRO A 11 7.81 -33.66 -41.01
N ALA A 12 8.47 -34.78 -40.74
CA ALA A 12 9.07 -35.02 -39.44
C ALA A 12 10.26 -34.08 -39.28
N GLU A 13 10.04 -33.05 -38.49
CA GLU A 13 10.97 -32.06 -37.94
C GLU A 13 12.35 -32.65 -37.61
N ILE A 14 13.36 -32.21 -38.34
CA ILE A 14 14.76 -32.29 -37.91
C ILE A 14 15.07 -30.92 -37.29
N GLU A 15 14.56 -30.67 -36.08
CA GLU A 15 15.03 -29.54 -35.28
C GLU A 15 16.38 -29.95 -34.67
N SER A 16 17.46 -29.25 -35.05
CA SER A 16 18.79 -29.58 -34.56
C SER A 16 18.92 -29.24 -33.07
N PRO A 17 19.64 -30.05 -32.27
CA PRO A 17 19.81 -29.80 -30.84
C PRO A 17 20.45 -28.42 -30.54
N GLU A 18 21.27 -27.91 -31.46
CA GLU A 18 21.85 -26.56 -31.37
C GLU A 18 20.79 -25.45 -31.52
N MET A 19 19.79 -25.63 -32.39
CA MET A 19 18.68 -24.69 -32.55
C MET A 19 17.80 -24.67 -31.30
N GLN A 20 17.54 -25.83 -30.70
CA GLN A 20 16.84 -25.93 -29.41
C GLN A 20 17.60 -25.19 -28.30
N GLN A 21 18.92 -25.38 -28.23
CA GLN A 21 19.77 -24.67 -27.26
C GLN A 21 19.72 -23.16 -27.49
N GLN A 22 19.85 -22.71 -28.74
CA GLN A 22 19.80 -21.28 -29.07
C GLN A 22 18.44 -20.66 -28.75
N LEU A 23 17.34 -21.36 -29.01
CA LEU A 23 15.99 -20.92 -28.65
C LEU A 23 15.81 -20.86 -27.12
N SER A 24 16.38 -21.82 -26.38
CA SER A 24 16.31 -21.82 -24.91
C SER A 24 17.08 -20.66 -24.29
N VAL A 25 18.26 -20.34 -24.82
CA VAL A 25 19.06 -19.18 -24.39
C VAL A 25 18.34 -17.88 -24.72
N TYR A 26 17.73 -17.77 -25.90
CA TYR A 26 16.94 -16.61 -26.28
C TYR A 26 15.73 -16.42 -25.37
N ALA A 27 14.97 -17.50 -25.09
CA ALA A 27 13.84 -17.47 -24.18
C ALA A 27 14.27 -17.07 -22.75
N ALA A 28 15.38 -17.59 -22.26
CA ALA A 28 15.95 -17.21 -20.97
C ALA A 28 16.37 -15.74 -20.94
N ALA A 29 16.97 -15.22 -22.02
CA ALA A 29 17.36 -13.81 -22.12
C ALA A 29 16.14 -12.88 -22.14
N VAL A 30 15.10 -13.23 -22.88
CA VAL A 30 13.83 -12.47 -22.92
C VAL A 30 13.14 -12.51 -21.55
N GLY A 31 13.10 -13.68 -20.90
CA GLY A 31 12.55 -13.82 -19.55
C GLY A 31 13.32 -13.00 -18.51
N ALA A 32 14.66 -13.01 -18.58
CA ALA A 32 15.51 -12.20 -17.72
C ALA A 32 15.27 -10.70 -17.94
N GLN A 33 15.16 -10.24 -19.19
CA GLN A 33 14.86 -8.85 -19.51
C GLN A 33 13.49 -8.42 -18.95
N GLN A 34 12.46 -9.25 -19.13
CA GLN A 34 11.13 -8.98 -18.59
C GLN A 34 11.16 -8.90 -17.06
N ALA A 35 11.85 -9.82 -16.38
CA ALA A 35 11.98 -9.82 -14.93
C ALA A 35 12.70 -8.56 -14.42
N GLN A 36 13.76 -8.12 -15.10
CA GLN A 36 14.47 -6.87 -14.77
C GLN A 36 13.56 -5.64 -14.89
N TYR A 37 12.69 -5.58 -15.90
CA TYR A 37 11.73 -4.48 -16.04
C TYR A 37 10.70 -4.49 -14.90
N LEU A 38 10.15 -5.66 -14.57
CA LEU A 38 9.19 -5.79 -13.46
C LEU A 38 9.80 -5.39 -12.12
N GLN A 39 11.06 -5.77 -11.85
CA GLN A 39 11.76 -5.35 -10.64
C GLN A 39 11.91 -3.83 -10.55
N GLN A 40 12.26 -3.16 -11.65
CA GLN A 40 12.34 -1.70 -11.68
C GLN A 40 10.99 -1.04 -11.39
N TYR A 41 9.91 -1.56 -11.97
CA TYR A 41 8.57 -1.06 -11.75
C TYR A 41 8.12 -1.24 -10.29
N GLN A 42 8.35 -2.42 -9.72
CA GLN A 42 8.05 -2.72 -8.31
C GLN A 42 8.83 -1.80 -7.36
N PHE A 43 10.11 -1.57 -7.62
CA PHE A 43 10.92 -0.65 -6.85
C PHE A 43 10.34 0.77 -6.90
N TRP A 44 9.98 1.26 -8.08
CA TRP A 44 9.39 2.59 -8.25
C TRP A 44 8.07 2.74 -7.48
N GLN A 45 7.19 1.75 -7.56
CA GLN A 45 5.94 1.74 -6.78
C GLN A 45 6.22 1.80 -5.27
N GLN A 46 7.14 0.97 -4.77
CA GLN A 46 7.50 0.94 -3.36
C GLN A 46 8.15 2.24 -2.88
N PHE A 47 9.02 2.83 -3.69
CA PHE A 47 9.68 4.10 -3.39
C PHE A 47 8.66 5.23 -3.26
N SER A 48 7.71 5.33 -4.20
CA SER A 48 6.63 6.34 -4.15
C SER A 48 5.75 6.19 -2.90
N VAL A 49 5.40 4.95 -2.53
CA VAL A 49 4.66 4.69 -1.28
C VAL A 49 5.50 5.05 -0.04
N HIS A 50 6.79 4.75 -0.03
CA HIS A 50 7.67 5.10 1.09
C HIS A 50 7.82 6.62 1.23
N GLU A 51 7.96 7.35 0.11
CA GLU A 51 8.03 8.80 0.09
C GLU A 51 6.75 9.43 0.65
N THR A 52 5.58 9.03 0.15
CA THR A 52 4.27 9.50 0.67
C THR A 52 4.11 9.17 2.16
N GLN A 53 4.49 7.96 2.60
CA GLN A 53 4.47 7.60 4.02
C GLN A 53 5.42 8.47 4.87
N ARG A 54 6.59 8.86 4.35
CA ARG A 54 7.51 9.77 5.05
C ARG A 54 6.93 11.18 5.19
N LEU A 55 6.24 11.67 4.16
CA LEU A 55 5.51 12.94 4.22
C LEU A 55 4.41 12.89 5.29
N VAL A 56 3.60 11.83 5.30
CA VAL A 56 2.49 11.67 6.25
C VAL A 56 2.97 11.45 7.69
N LYS A 57 4.07 10.71 7.90
CA LYS A 57 4.64 10.45 9.24
C LYS A 57 5.34 11.66 9.87
N GLY A 58 5.33 12.84 9.22
CA GLY A 58 5.82 14.08 9.82
C GLY A 58 7.36 14.18 9.87
N ASN A 59 8.09 13.42 9.03
CA ASN A 59 9.54 13.53 8.89
C ASN A 59 9.96 14.59 7.85
N LEU A 60 9.10 15.57 7.59
CA LEU A 60 9.53 16.79 6.92
C LEU A 60 10.22 17.68 7.95
N PRO A 61 11.37 18.29 7.64
CA PRO A 61 11.78 19.52 8.30
C PRO A 61 10.71 20.55 7.92
N SER A 62 9.65 20.63 8.72
CA SER A 62 8.69 21.73 8.63
C SER A 62 9.46 22.97 9.03
N ASP A 63 9.99 23.70 8.04
CA ASP A 63 10.78 24.92 8.20
C ASP A 63 9.93 26.11 8.69
N HIS A 64 8.68 25.84 9.09
CA HIS A 64 7.88 26.78 9.83
C HIS A 64 8.16 26.61 11.33
N PRO A 65 8.65 27.66 12.02
CA PRO A 65 8.76 27.64 13.46
C PRO A 65 7.35 27.46 14.04
N SER A 66 7.07 26.25 14.53
CA SER A 66 5.85 25.99 15.30
C SER A 66 5.87 26.93 16.50
N ARG A 67 4.84 27.77 16.63
CA ARG A 67 4.68 28.63 17.82
C ARG A 67 4.42 27.84 19.10
N PHE A 68 4.12 26.55 18.98
CA PHE A 68 3.89 25.65 20.09
C PHE A 68 5.21 25.08 20.61
N LYS A 69 5.37 25.09 21.93
CA LYS A 69 6.55 24.58 22.62
C LYS A 69 6.68 23.06 22.43
N GLU A 70 7.93 22.57 22.39
CA GLU A 70 8.26 21.15 22.56
C GLU A 70 7.56 20.19 21.59
N ASN A 71 7.41 20.57 20.32
CA ASN A 71 6.74 19.78 19.29
C ASN A 71 5.25 19.48 19.58
N PHE A 72 4.64 20.17 20.54
CA PHE A 72 3.20 20.06 20.77
C PHE A 72 2.45 20.53 19.53
N ARG A 73 1.53 19.70 19.01
CA ARG A 73 0.60 20.08 17.94
C ARG A 73 -0.84 19.94 18.44
N PRO A 74 -1.65 21.01 18.41
CA PRO A 74 -3.05 20.94 18.81
C PRO A 74 -3.84 19.92 18.00
N MET A 75 -4.76 19.21 18.66
CA MET A 75 -5.67 18.27 17.99
C MET A 75 -6.95 18.92 17.46
N ARG A 76 -7.18 20.22 17.70
CA ARG A 76 -8.39 20.92 17.28
C ARG A 76 -8.10 22.32 16.78
N LEU A 77 -8.91 22.78 15.85
CA LEU A 77 -8.91 24.18 15.39
C LEU A 77 -9.48 25.12 16.46
N CYS A 78 -8.97 26.35 16.47
CA CYS A 78 -9.45 27.40 17.34
C CYS A 78 -10.85 27.82 16.93
N LYS A 79 -11.84 27.46 17.76
CA LYS A 79 -13.25 27.79 17.51
C LYS A 79 -13.49 29.29 17.37
N HIS A 80 -12.83 30.11 18.19
CA HIS A 80 -13.02 31.58 18.14
C HIS A 80 -12.54 32.17 16.81
N LEU A 81 -11.39 31.72 16.32
CA LEU A 81 -10.90 32.16 15.02
C LEU A 81 -11.85 31.69 13.90
N LEU A 82 -12.36 30.45 14.00
CA LEU A 82 -13.25 29.89 13.00
C LEU A 82 -14.63 30.56 12.97
N THR A 83 -15.23 30.87 14.13
CA THR A 83 -16.58 31.42 14.22
C THR A 83 -16.65 32.94 14.16
N LEU A 84 -15.67 33.64 14.76
CA LEU A 84 -15.65 35.09 14.86
C LEU A 84 -14.66 35.73 13.88
N GLY A 85 -13.84 34.94 13.21
CA GLY A 85 -12.74 35.43 12.35
C GLY A 85 -11.55 35.99 13.13
N MET A 86 -11.59 35.99 14.48
CA MET A 86 -10.52 36.54 15.32
C MET A 86 -10.33 35.74 16.61
N CYS A 87 -9.08 35.56 17.02
CA CYS A 87 -8.72 34.93 18.29
C CYS A 87 -8.12 35.97 19.26
N ARG A 88 -8.69 36.08 20.46
CA ARG A 88 -8.22 37.01 21.50
C ARG A 88 -6.86 36.63 22.07
N GLN A 89 -6.48 35.35 21.99
CA GLN A 89 -5.22 34.83 22.52
C GLN A 89 -4.04 35.00 21.55
N GLY A 90 -4.29 35.33 20.28
CA GLY A 90 -3.23 35.55 19.30
C GLY A 90 -2.23 34.39 19.24
N GLY A 91 -0.94 34.70 19.36
CA GLY A 91 0.15 33.71 19.31
C GLY A 91 0.21 32.75 20.50
N GLU A 92 -0.41 33.09 21.64
CA GLU A 92 -0.45 32.25 22.84
C GLU A 92 -1.65 31.28 22.83
N CYS A 93 -2.45 31.25 21.76
CA CYS A 93 -3.59 30.34 21.68
C CYS A 93 -3.12 28.89 21.65
N THR A 94 -3.65 28.04 22.53
CA THR A 94 -3.32 26.61 22.61
C THR A 94 -3.98 25.74 21.53
N PHE A 95 -4.85 26.35 20.70
CA PHE A 95 -5.52 25.70 19.58
C PHE A 95 -4.92 26.16 18.25
N ALA A 96 -5.07 25.31 17.22
CA ALA A 96 -4.52 25.57 15.90
C ALA A 96 -5.33 26.66 15.18
N HIS A 97 -4.64 27.65 14.60
CA HIS A 97 -5.24 28.69 13.77
C HIS A 97 -5.29 28.31 12.29
N THR A 98 -4.44 27.37 11.86
CA THR A 98 -4.37 26.84 10.50
C THR A 98 -4.31 25.31 10.55
N TYR A 99 -4.54 24.66 9.40
CA TYR A 99 -4.41 23.20 9.30
C TYR A 99 -2.96 22.73 9.48
N ASP A 100 -1.98 23.57 9.13
CA ASP A 100 -0.56 23.25 9.28
C ASP A 100 -0.11 23.20 10.74
N GLU A 101 -0.80 23.91 11.63
CA GLU A 101 -0.59 23.86 13.08
C GLU A 101 -1.23 22.62 13.72
N LEU A 102 -2.19 22.00 13.03
CA LEU A 102 -2.97 20.89 13.56
C LEU A 102 -2.16 19.59 13.56
N HIS A 103 -2.45 18.71 14.51
CA HIS A 103 -1.86 17.38 14.55
C HIS A 103 -2.36 16.52 13.38
N PRO A 104 -1.52 15.77 12.65
CA PRO A 104 -1.94 14.97 11.47
C PRO A 104 -3.07 13.96 11.74
N ALA A 105 -3.15 13.46 12.98
CA ALA A 105 -4.22 12.57 13.42
C ALA A 105 -5.50 13.30 13.92
N SER A 106 -5.60 14.62 13.74
CA SER A 106 -6.79 15.36 14.18
C SER A 106 -8.00 15.05 13.28
N PRO A 107 -9.20 14.93 13.87
CA PRO A 107 -10.43 14.75 13.11
C PRO A 107 -10.84 15.98 12.29
N ASP A 108 -10.29 17.16 12.60
CA ASP A 108 -10.65 18.41 11.90
C ASP A 108 -9.87 18.57 10.58
N LEU A 109 -8.88 17.70 10.29
CA LEU A 109 -8.22 17.68 8.97
C LEU A 109 -9.19 17.16 7.90
N PRO A 110 -9.20 17.76 6.70
CA PRO A 110 -9.89 17.20 5.57
C PRO A 110 -9.28 15.83 5.26
N LYS A 111 -10.07 14.76 5.44
CA LYS A 111 -9.70 13.42 5.02
C LYS A 111 -9.75 13.40 3.50
N ILE A 112 -8.60 13.54 2.87
CA ILE A 112 -8.47 13.09 1.48
C ILE A 112 -8.75 11.60 1.55
N GLU A 113 -9.82 11.15 0.91
CA GLU A 113 -10.17 9.74 0.81
C GLU A 113 -9.02 9.06 0.06
N GLU A 114 -8.07 8.51 0.81
CA GLU A 114 -7.01 7.67 0.27
C GLU A 114 -7.67 6.52 -0.48
N PRO A 115 -7.46 6.37 -1.80
CA PRO A 115 -7.95 5.19 -2.51
C PRO A 115 -7.27 3.98 -1.84
N ASN A 116 -8.11 3.09 -1.32
CA ASN A 116 -7.72 1.86 -0.62
C ASN A 116 -6.45 1.26 -1.22
N ASN A 117 -5.33 1.41 -0.52
CA ASN A 117 -4.07 0.74 -0.85
C ASN A 117 -4.20 -0.72 -0.42
N THR A 118 -5.01 -1.49 -1.15
CA THR A 118 -4.86 -2.94 -1.22
C THR A 118 -3.70 -3.19 -2.16
N ASN A 119 -2.54 -3.39 -1.53
CA ASN A 119 -1.38 -4.02 -2.10
C ASN A 119 -1.80 -5.11 -3.10
N VAL A 120 -1.68 -4.81 -4.40
CA VAL A 120 -2.13 -5.66 -5.53
C VAL A 120 -1.44 -7.04 -5.54
N LEU A 121 -0.48 -7.27 -4.64
CA LEU A 121 0.23 -8.53 -4.46
C LEU A 121 -0.32 -9.42 -3.33
N ALA A 122 -1.23 -8.93 -2.48
CA ALA A 122 -1.80 -9.73 -1.39
C ALA A 122 -2.86 -10.74 -1.86
N GLU A 123 -3.24 -10.70 -3.13
CA GLU A 123 -4.35 -11.47 -3.70
C GLU A 123 -3.86 -12.37 -4.85
N GLN A 124 -2.90 -13.26 -4.55
CA GLN A 124 -2.53 -14.36 -5.45
C GLN A 124 -2.54 -15.73 -4.74
N THR A 125 -3.22 -15.83 -3.60
CA THR A 125 -3.48 -17.11 -2.97
C THR A 125 -4.97 -17.18 -2.65
N GLU A 126 -5.72 -17.93 -3.47
CA GLU A 126 -7.08 -18.31 -3.14
C GLU A 126 -7.01 -19.19 -1.89
N ILE A 127 -7.23 -18.60 -0.72
CA ILE A 127 -7.38 -19.34 0.53
C ILE A 127 -8.82 -19.88 0.51
N PRO A 128 -9.05 -21.21 0.54
CA PRO A 128 -10.40 -21.75 0.61
C PRO A 128 -11.14 -21.19 1.83
N GLU A 129 -12.41 -20.79 1.66
CA GLU A 129 -13.25 -20.06 2.64
C GLU A 129 -13.22 -20.64 4.07
N ASN A 130 -12.94 -21.94 4.20
CA ASN A 130 -12.86 -22.64 5.49
C ASN A 130 -11.63 -22.31 6.35
N ASN A 131 -10.67 -21.52 5.85
CA ASN A 131 -9.40 -21.26 6.54
C ASN A 131 -9.03 -19.78 6.65
N VAL A 132 -10.00 -18.86 6.54
CA VAL A 132 -9.76 -17.46 6.89
C VAL A 132 -9.54 -17.39 8.40
N PRO A 133 -8.31 -17.13 8.89
CA PRO A 133 -8.10 -17.07 10.33
C PRO A 133 -8.74 -15.77 10.80
N ASP A 134 -9.71 -15.86 11.70
CA ASP A 134 -10.36 -14.70 12.32
C ASP A 134 -9.39 -14.01 13.31
N VAL A 135 -8.30 -13.47 12.78
CA VAL A 135 -7.21 -12.87 13.55
C VAL A 135 -7.69 -11.62 14.28
N ARG A 136 -8.72 -10.96 13.73
CA ARG A 136 -9.23 -9.69 14.23
C ARG A 136 -10.12 -9.88 15.45
N LEU A 137 -11.01 -10.88 15.46
CA LEU A 137 -11.85 -11.15 16.62
C LEU A 137 -11.11 -11.91 17.71
N LYS A 138 -10.19 -12.82 17.34
CA LYS A 138 -9.37 -13.56 18.30
C LYS A 138 -8.48 -12.63 19.14
N LYS A 139 -7.80 -11.66 18.51
CA LYS A 139 -7.00 -10.66 19.22
C LYS A 139 -7.82 -9.77 20.16
N LYS A 140 -9.10 -9.49 19.83
CA LYS A 140 -10.01 -8.73 20.69
C LYS A 140 -10.52 -9.55 21.89
N ARG A 141 -10.78 -10.85 21.70
CA ARG A 141 -11.18 -11.78 22.77
C ARG A 141 -10.02 -12.04 23.74
N GLU A 142 -8.80 -12.24 23.22
CA GLU A 142 -7.59 -12.49 24.01
C GLU A 142 -7.16 -11.28 24.86
N MET A 143 -7.37 -10.05 24.36
CA MET A 143 -7.02 -8.82 25.09
C MET A 143 -8.12 -8.35 26.06
N CYS A 144 -9.32 -8.96 26.03
CA CYS A 144 -10.43 -8.56 26.88
C CYS A 144 -10.39 -9.32 28.21
N GLY A 145 -9.94 -8.65 29.28
CA GLY A 145 -9.90 -9.23 30.63
C GLY A 145 -11.25 -9.64 31.22
N ARG A 146 -12.38 -9.18 30.64
CA ARG A 146 -13.73 -9.66 30.98
C ARG A 146 -14.08 -10.97 30.29
N PHE A 147 -13.57 -11.17 29.07
CA PHE A 147 -13.78 -12.40 28.30
C PHE A 147 -13.02 -13.57 28.91
N SER A 148 -11.78 -13.34 29.39
CA SER A 148 -11.00 -14.36 30.12
C SER A 148 -11.64 -14.80 31.44
N ARG A 149 -12.57 -14.02 31.99
CA ARG A 149 -13.33 -14.34 33.21
C ARG A 149 -14.74 -14.88 32.93
N GLY A 150 -15.13 -15.02 31.66
CA GLY A 150 -16.46 -15.53 31.29
C GLY A 150 -17.61 -14.55 31.51
N GLU A 151 -17.35 -13.28 31.83
CA GLU A 151 -18.36 -12.25 32.11
C GLU A 151 -18.67 -11.35 30.90
N CYS A 152 -18.06 -11.63 29.75
CA CYS A 152 -18.23 -10.83 28.54
C CYS A 152 -19.29 -11.45 27.63
N SER A 153 -20.42 -10.77 27.48
CA SER A 153 -21.55 -11.20 26.65
C SER A 153 -21.39 -10.87 25.16
N LEU A 154 -20.17 -10.97 24.62
CA LEU A 154 -19.89 -10.74 23.18
C LEU A 154 -20.48 -11.84 22.31
#